data_AF-A0A7X9CB43-F1
#
_entry.id   AF-A0A7X9CB43-F1
#
_cell.length_a   1.000
_cell.length_b   1.000
_cell.length_c   1.000
_cell.angle_alpha   90.00
_cell.angle_beta   90.00
_cell.angle_gamma   90.00
#
_symmetry.space_group_name_H-M   'P 1'
#
loop_
_entity.id
_entity.type
_entity.pdbx_description
1 polymer ?
#
loop_
_entity_poly.entity_id
_entity_poly.type
_entity_poly.pdbx_seq_one_letter_code
_entity_poly.pdbx_strand_id
1 'polypeptide(L)'
;MAADGGASDRDLREEARGTDPRGGRRPHDEQEQEPGSPENGTSGPDAYPGGLGPGTDGTTSQVPDPPAWTPPDKGSGDYDQRDPTLEDYANYELAELIATGGDLTGKGPAADNMRHFLENTGEDKPIDVDDMLASAPGLSAEIDAARQQLGQQAIADAESSGATGPVTFPVNTGWSGYYISDSESEKYFYATGGMQYNVNGTVTAYPPSTPGGEWTYEMNTEVNTRDRYNWDTGKSVTIGPVTVHDEQMQGLHQSGLAQEYNIVGQSSQQTTTGP
;
A
#
# COMPACT_ATOMS: atom_id res chain seq x y z
N MET A 1 -0.53 -43.62 46.70
CA MET A 1 -1.06 -43.09 45.43
C MET A 1 -1.54 -41.67 45.69
N ALA A 2 -0.70 -40.70 45.37
CA ALA A 2 -1.07 -39.31 45.16
C ALA A 2 0.04 -38.78 44.25
N ALA A 3 -0.32 -38.35 43.05
CA ALA A 3 0.58 -37.66 42.14
C ALA A 3 -0.15 -36.40 41.67
N ASP A 4 0.46 -35.29 42.07
CA ASP A 4 0.30 -33.94 41.58
C ASP A 4 0.68 -33.86 40.09
N GLY A 5 0.06 -32.95 39.34
CA GLY A 5 0.23 -32.83 37.89
C GLY A 5 -0.36 -31.52 37.39
N GLY A 6 0.49 -30.51 37.33
CA GLY A 6 0.17 -29.13 36.99
C GLY A 6 -0.46 -28.94 35.61
N ALA A 7 -1.32 -27.93 35.54
CA ALA A 7 -1.86 -27.40 34.29
C ALA A 7 -0.70 -26.83 33.46
N SER A 8 -0.58 -27.31 32.22
CA SER A 8 0.43 -26.86 31.28
C SER A 8 0.09 -25.49 30.70
N ASP A 9 1.13 -24.67 30.50
CA ASP A 9 1.24 -23.35 29.86
C ASP A 9 0.59 -23.18 28.46
N ARG A 10 -0.18 -24.17 27.99
CA ARG A 10 -0.87 -24.14 26.69
C ARG A 10 -2.29 -23.58 26.78
N ASP A 11 -2.92 -23.64 27.94
CA ASP A 11 -4.32 -23.23 28.11
C ASP A 11 -4.50 -21.73 28.38
N LEU A 12 -3.40 -21.00 28.65
CA LEU A 12 -3.41 -19.54 28.82
C LEU A 12 -3.10 -18.77 27.52
N ARG A 13 -2.96 -19.48 26.39
CA ARG A 13 -2.60 -18.88 25.09
C ARG A 13 -3.77 -18.76 24.10
N GLU A 14 -4.97 -19.17 24.48
CA GLU A 14 -6.17 -19.07 23.63
C GLU A 14 -7.11 -17.89 23.95
N GLU A 15 -6.92 -17.17 25.05
CA GLU A 15 -7.79 -16.03 25.44
C GLU A 15 -7.25 -14.64 25.07
N ALA A 16 -6.25 -14.57 24.18
CA ALA A 16 -5.81 -13.31 23.55
C ALA A 16 -6.32 -13.15 22.10
N ARG A 17 -7.41 -13.83 21.73
CA ARG A 17 -8.11 -13.63 20.45
C ARG A 17 -9.06 -12.44 20.58
N GLY A 18 -8.49 -11.23 20.60
CA GLY A 18 -9.24 -10.02 20.34
C GLY A 18 -9.82 -10.09 18.93
N THR A 19 -11.13 -9.98 18.82
CA THR A 19 -11.85 -9.75 17.57
C THR A 19 -11.34 -8.45 16.96
N ASP A 20 -10.55 -8.58 15.90
CA ASP A 20 -9.97 -7.51 15.11
C ASP A 20 -11.09 -6.63 14.52
N PRO A 21 -11.18 -5.33 14.90
CA PRO A 21 -12.19 -4.42 14.39
C PRO A 21 -11.92 -4.02 12.94
N ARG A 22 -10.87 -4.51 12.28
CA ARG A 22 -10.81 -4.53 10.82
C ARG A 22 -10.32 -5.88 10.40
N GLY A 23 -11.19 -6.87 10.61
CA GLY A 23 -10.99 -8.26 10.23
C GLY A 23 -10.04 -8.33 9.05
N GLY A 24 -8.77 -8.60 9.37
CA GLY A 24 -7.70 -8.34 8.44
C GLY A 24 -8.01 -8.97 7.09
N ARG A 25 -7.52 -8.35 6.02
CA ARG A 25 -7.19 -9.05 4.77
C ARG A 25 -6.14 -10.11 5.12
N ARG A 26 -6.53 -11.14 5.87
CA ARG A 26 -5.78 -12.39 5.97
C ARG A 26 -5.80 -12.96 4.55
N PRO A 27 -4.70 -13.55 4.07
CA PRO A 27 -4.64 -14.17 2.73
C PRO A 27 -5.63 -15.33 2.49
N HIS A 28 -6.61 -15.54 3.38
CA HIS A 28 -7.40 -16.75 3.46
C HIS A 28 -8.92 -16.54 3.41
N ASP A 29 -9.42 -15.29 3.40
CA ASP A 29 -10.84 -14.96 3.20
C ASP A 29 -11.03 -14.06 1.97
N GLU A 30 -10.37 -14.43 0.85
CA GLU A 30 -10.80 -14.02 -0.48
C GLU A 30 -12.11 -14.77 -0.80
N GLN A 31 -13.24 -14.26 -0.32
CA GLN A 31 -14.41 -14.33 -1.19
C GLN A 31 -14.00 -13.53 -2.43
N GLU A 32 -13.99 -14.17 -3.59
CA GLU A 32 -13.62 -13.57 -4.88
C GLU A 32 -14.48 -12.32 -5.12
N GLN A 33 -14.01 -11.17 -4.64
CA GLN A 33 -14.63 -9.88 -4.94
C GLN A 33 -14.37 -9.59 -6.41
N GLU A 34 -15.37 -9.09 -7.12
CA GLU A 34 -15.18 -8.70 -8.51
C GLU A 34 -14.14 -7.57 -8.58
N PRO A 35 -13.18 -7.64 -9.52
CA PRO A 35 -12.12 -6.66 -9.63
C PRO A 35 -12.70 -5.27 -9.94
N GLY A 36 -11.95 -4.24 -9.53
CA GLY A 36 -12.31 -2.86 -9.78
C GLY A 36 -12.33 -2.48 -11.26
N SER A 37 -13.03 -1.40 -11.57
CA SER A 37 -13.10 -0.85 -12.93
C SER A 37 -11.82 -0.08 -13.28
N PRO A 38 -11.26 -0.23 -14.50
CA PRO A 38 -10.12 0.58 -14.96
C PRO A 38 -10.36 2.09 -14.94
N GLU A 39 -11.63 2.53 -14.96
CA GLU A 39 -11.98 3.96 -14.88
C GLU A 39 -11.66 4.57 -13.51
N ASN A 40 -11.62 3.73 -12.47
CA ASN A 40 -11.22 4.10 -11.11
C ASN A 40 -9.72 3.84 -10.88
N GLY A 41 -8.96 3.54 -11.93
CA GLY A 41 -7.53 3.28 -11.88
C GLY A 41 -6.67 4.53 -12.10
N THR A 42 -5.36 4.36 -12.04
CA THR A 42 -4.40 5.38 -12.50
C THR A 42 -3.73 4.94 -13.79
N SER A 43 -3.49 5.86 -14.71
CA SER A 43 -2.78 5.57 -15.96
C SER A 43 -1.27 5.40 -15.73
N GLY A 44 -0.60 4.71 -16.64
CA GLY A 44 0.84 4.47 -16.61
C GLY A 44 1.28 3.48 -17.69
N PRO A 45 2.59 3.31 -17.91
CA PRO A 45 3.11 2.27 -18.78
C PRO A 45 2.88 0.85 -18.19
N ASP A 46 3.24 -0.17 -18.95
CA ASP A 46 3.41 -1.51 -18.39
C ASP A 46 4.66 -1.56 -17.51
N ALA A 47 4.60 -2.35 -16.44
CA ALA A 47 5.77 -2.68 -15.65
C ALA A 47 6.78 -3.50 -16.48
N TYR A 48 8.06 -3.41 -16.14
CA TYR A 48 9.06 -4.26 -16.78
C TYR A 48 8.97 -5.70 -16.24
N PRO A 49 9.12 -6.73 -17.08
CA PRO A 49 9.28 -8.10 -16.63
C PRO A 49 10.48 -8.21 -15.67
N GLY A 50 10.23 -8.62 -14.41
CA GLY A 50 11.27 -8.66 -13.38
C GLY A 50 11.71 -7.29 -12.85
N GLY A 51 11.05 -6.19 -13.26
CA GLY A 51 11.27 -4.84 -12.74
C GLY A 51 12.40 -4.03 -13.41
N LEU A 52 13.19 -4.64 -14.30
CA LEU A 52 14.25 -3.95 -15.05
C LEU A 52 13.92 -3.88 -16.54
N GLY A 53 14.01 -2.68 -17.12
CA GLY A 53 13.94 -2.49 -18.56
C GLY A 53 15.30 -2.71 -19.22
N PRO A 54 15.41 -2.44 -20.54
CA PRO A 54 16.65 -2.67 -21.28
C PRO A 54 17.79 -1.78 -20.77
N GLY A 55 18.96 -2.37 -20.57
CA GLY A 55 20.18 -1.66 -20.16
C GLY A 55 20.75 -0.79 -21.29
N THR A 56 21.27 0.38 -20.91
CA THR A 56 21.97 1.31 -21.81
C THR A 56 23.37 1.61 -21.29
N ASP A 57 24.35 1.68 -22.19
CA ASP A 57 25.72 2.05 -21.85
C ASP A 57 25.78 3.42 -21.14
N GLY A 58 26.55 3.51 -20.06
CA GLY A 58 26.73 4.72 -19.27
C GLY A 58 25.97 4.69 -17.94
N THR A 59 25.84 5.87 -17.33
CA THR A 59 25.29 6.09 -15.98
C THR A 59 23.94 6.82 -15.99
N THR A 60 23.25 6.82 -17.12
CA THR A 60 21.96 7.52 -17.25
C THR A 60 20.96 6.66 -18.03
N SER A 61 19.70 6.73 -17.61
CA SER A 61 18.55 6.17 -18.31
C SER A 61 17.31 7.01 -18.00
N GLN A 62 16.23 6.82 -18.75
CA GLN A 62 14.95 7.47 -18.47
C GLN A 62 14.34 6.86 -17.20
N VAL A 63 13.82 7.71 -16.31
CA VAL A 63 12.99 7.26 -15.20
C VAL A 63 11.57 7.04 -15.74
N PRO A 64 11.04 5.81 -15.69
CA PRO A 64 9.68 5.54 -16.15
C PRO A 64 8.65 6.02 -15.13
N ASP A 65 7.48 6.44 -15.62
CA ASP A 65 6.31 6.66 -14.76
C ASP A 65 5.86 5.35 -14.10
N PRO A 66 5.21 5.40 -12.92
CA PRO A 66 4.64 4.21 -12.28
C PRO A 66 3.63 3.51 -13.20
N PRO A 67 3.50 2.18 -13.12
CA PRO A 67 2.68 1.44 -14.07
C PRO A 67 1.19 1.74 -13.86
N ALA A 68 0.39 1.46 -14.89
CA ALA A 68 -1.06 1.57 -14.75
C ALA A 68 -1.55 0.74 -13.54
N TRP A 69 -2.51 1.27 -12.80
CA TRP A 69 -3.08 0.66 -11.61
C TRP A 69 -4.58 0.52 -11.76
N THR A 70 -5.16 -0.55 -11.23
CA THR A 70 -6.61 -0.75 -11.15
C THR A 70 -6.95 -1.24 -9.74
N PRO A 71 -8.02 -0.72 -9.11
CA PRO A 71 -8.42 -1.17 -7.79
C PRO A 71 -8.63 -2.69 -7.76
N PRO A 72 -8.23 -3.37 -6.67
CA PRO A 72 -8.36 -4.81 -6.55
C PRO A 72 -9.81 -5.29 -6.47
N ASP A 73 -10.75 -4.41 -6.10
CA ASP A 73 -12.18 -4.72 -5.96
C ASP A 73 -13.06 -3.57 -6.49
N LYS A 74 -14.35 -3.86 -6.66
CA LYS A 74 -15.36 -2.94 -7.22
C LYS A 74 -15.89 -1.87 -6.26
N GLY A 75 -15.54 -1.92 -4.98
CA GLY A 75 -16.03 -1.01 -3.94
C GLY A 75 -17.55 -1.06 -3.73
N SER A 76 -18.11 0.08 -3.34
CA SER A 76 -19.50 0.26 -2.89
C SER A 76 -20.57 0.14 -3.97
N GLY A 77 -20.20 0.00 -5.25
CA GLY A 77 -21.10 0.10 -6.41
C GLY A 77 -21.19 1.52 -6.96
N ASP A 78 -22.20 1.80 -7.79
CA ASP A 78 -22.31 3.08 -8.49
C ASP A 78 -22.59 4.25 -7.54
N TYR A 79 -21.89 5.36 -7.78
CA TYR A 79 -22.07 6.63 -7.08
C TYR A 79 -23.44 7.25 -7.40
N ASP A 80 -24.10 7.85 -6.40
CA ASP A 80 -25.35 8.63 -6.56
C ASP A 80 -26.48 7.86 -7.28
N GLN A 81 -26.58 6.56 -7.02
CA GLN A 81 -27.57 5.69 -7.63
C GLN A 81 -28.95 5.73 -6.94
N ARG A 82 -29.07 6.36 -5.76
CA ARG A 82 -30.33 6.51 -5.02
C ARG A 82 -30.39 7.83 -4.25
N ASP A 83 -31.60 8.28 -3.92
CA ASP A 83 -31.77 9.44 -3.03
C ASP A 83 -31.26 9.15 -1.60
N PRO A 84 -30.73 10.15 -0.89
CA PRO A 84 -30.35 10.02 0.52
C PRO A 84 -31.56 9.88 1.45
N THR A 85 -31.41 9.01 2.43
CA THR A 85 -32.36 8.81 3.53
C THR A 85 -31.94 9.63 4.75
N LEU A 86 -32.84 9.74 5.74
CA LEU A 86 -32.48 10.36 7.03
C LEU A 86 -31.37 9.60 7.77
N GLU A 87 -31.25 8.29 7.54
CA GLU A 87 -30.18 7.46 8.10
C GLU A 87 -28.83 7.81 7.46
N ASP A 88 -28.79 8.07 6.15
CA ASP A 88 -27.56 8.49 5.47
C ASP A 88 -27.06 9.84 6.02
N TYR A 89 -27.94 10.82 6.23
CA TYR A 89 -27.54 12.08 6.87
C TYR A 89 -27.02 11.88 8.31
N ALA A 90 -27.62 10.97 9.08
CA ALA A 90 -27.13 10.66 10.42
C ALA A 90 -25.74 9.96 10.38
N ASN A 91 -25.51 9.09 9.41
CA ASN A 91 -24.23 8.41 9.19
C ASN A 91 -23.14 9.40 8.73
N TYR A 92 -23.49 10.39 7.91
CA TYR A 92 -22.57 11.47 7.51
C TYR A 92 -22.06 12.24 8.75
N GLU A 93 -22.96 12.68 9.63
CA GLU A 93 -22.59 13.38 10.87
C GLU A 93 -21.75 12.49 11.81
N LEU A 94 -22.06 11.19 11.88
CA LEU A 94 -21.26 10.22 12.63
C LEU A 94 -19.83 10.13 12.07
N ALA A 95 -19.68 10.09 10.74
CA ALA A 95 -18.40 10.04 10.08
C ALA A 95 -17.55 11.31 10.34
N GLU A 96 -18.16 12.49 10.37
CA GLU A 96 -17.47 13.74 10.75
C GLU A 96 -16.95 13.72 12.20
N LEU A 97 -17.75 13.19 13.12
CA LEU A 97 -17.35 13.02 14.53
C LEU A 97 -16.18 12.05 14.66
N ILE A 98 -16.18 10.98 13.87
CA ILE A 98 -15.11 9.99 13.84
C ILE A 98 -13.82 10.58 13.30
N ALA A 99 -13.87 11.32 12.20
CA ALA A 99 -12.70 12.02 11.67
C ALA A 99 -12.10 12.93 12.74
N THR A 100 -12.95 13.70 13.43
CA THR A 100 -12.52 14.57 14.54
C THR A 100 -11.89 13.80 15.70
N GLY A 101 -12.42 12.64 16.06
CA GLY A 101 -11.80 11.75 17.05
C GLY A 101 -10.46 11.17 16.60
N GLY A 102 -10.32 10.84 15.32
CA GLY A 102 -9.07 10.38 14.73
C GLY A 102 -7.95 11.42 14.84
N ASP A 103 -8.24 12.68 14.54
CA ASP A 103 -7.30 13.80 14.70
C ASP A 103 -6.78 13.90 16.14
N LEU A 104 -7.68 13.78 17.12
CA LEU A 104 -7.36 13.89 18.55
C LEU A 104 -6.57 12.68 19.10
N THR A 105 -6.56 11.55 18.39
CA THR A 105 -5.93 10.29 18.82
C THR A 105 -4.69 9.91 17.99
N GLY A 106 -4.18 10.85 17.19
CA GLY A 106 -2.96 10.63 16.39
C GLY A 106 -3.19 9.81 15.11
N LYS A 107 -4.43 9.65 14.67
CA LYS A 107 -4.82 8.93 13.44
C LYS A 107 -5.10 9.89 12.28
N GLY A 108 -4.28 10.95 12.19
CA GLY A 108 -4.46 12.05 11.23
C GLY A 108 -4.75 11.60 9.79
N PRO A 109 -3.94 10.73 9.17
CA PRO A 109 -4.21 10.32 7.78
C PRO A 109 -5.55 9.59 7.61
N ALA A 110 -5.99 8.81 8.60
CA ALA A 110 -7.30 8.14 8.56
C ALA A 110 -8.44 9.15 8.69
N ALA A 111 -8.29 10.14 9.57
CA ALA A 111 -9.24 11.24 9.71
C ALA A 111 -9.32 12.08 8.43
N ASP A 112 -8.18 12.44 7.84
CA ASP A 112 -8.11 13.15 6.57
C ASP A 112 -8.78 12.35 5.45
N ASN A 113 -8.57 11.03 5.41
CA ASN A 113 -9.21 10.17 4.42
C ASN A 113 -10.74 10.15 4.56
N MET A 114 -11.24 10.07 5.79
CA MET A 114 -12.67 10.15 6.06
C MET A 114 -13.24 11.52 5.67
N ARG A 115 -12.55 12.63 5.98
CA ARG A 115 -13.02 13.96 5.58
C ARG A 115 -13.10 14.11 4.07
N HIS A 116 -12.07 13.67 3.36
CA HIS A 116 -12.06 13.70 1.89
C HIS A 116 -13.16 12.87 1.26
N PHE A 117 -13.47 11.69 1.84
CA PHE A 117 -14.63 10.90 1.44
C PHE A 117 -15.93 11.71 1.54
N LEU A 118 -16.13 12.41 2.66
CA LEU A 118 -17.30 13.24 2.94
C LEU A 118 -17.35 14.54 2.12
N GLU A 119 -16.22 15.04 1.63
CA GLU A 119 -16.17 16.17 0.68
C GLU A 119 -16.81 15.83 -0.67
N ASN A 120 -17.00 14.53 -0.95
CA ASN A 120 -17.83 14.04 -2.05
C ASN A 120 -17.33 14.50 -3.44
N THR A 121 -16.01 14.59 -3.61
CA THR A 121 -15.38 15.02 -4.87
C THR A 121 -14.98 13.84 -5.76
N GLY A 122 -14.68 12.69 -5.14
CA GLY A 122 -14.10 11.52 -5.82
C GLY A 122 -12.67 11.74 -6.34
N GLU A 123 -12.06 12.89 -6.05
CA GLU A 123 -10.71 13.23 -6.53
C GLU A 123 -9.65 12.38 -5.81
N ASP A 124 -8.57 12.03 -6.52
CA ASP A 124 -7.45 11.31 -5.91
C ASP A 124 -6.86 12.12 -4.74
N LYS A 125 -6.57 11.42 -3.64
CA LYS A 125 -6.00 12.03 -2.43
C LYS A 125 -4.54 11.62 -2.23
N PRO A 126 -3.61 12.57 -2.04
CA PRO A 126 -2.23 12.25 -1.76
C PRO A 126 -2.04 11.64 -0.35
N ILE A 127 -1.09 10.72 -0.23
CA ILE A 127 -0.59 10.20 1.06
C ILE A 127 0.92 10.38 1.17
N ASP A 128 1.38 10.72 2.37
CA ASP A 128 2.81 10.87 2.67
C ASP A 128 3.48 9.49 2.78
N VAL A 129 4.22 9.11 1.73
CA VAL A 129 4.91 7.83 1.64
C VAL A 129 6.21 7.84 2.44
N ASP A 130 6.90 8.97 2.57
CA ASP A 130 8.12 9.05 3.37
C ASP A 130 7.82 8.77 4.85
N ASP A 131 6.75 9.38 5.37
CA ASP A 131 6.27 9.11 6.73
C ASP A 131 5.69 7.70 6.88
N MET A 132 5.07 7.15 5.82
CA MET A 132 4.59 5.77 5.80
C MET A 132 5.74 4.79 5.96
N LEU A 133 6.80 4.92 5.15
CA LEU A 133 7.98 4.05 5.23
C LEU A 133 8.70 4.19 6.57
N ALA A 134 8.76 5.41 7.13
CA ALA A 134 9.32 5.63 8.46
C ALA A 134 8.49 4.96 9.58
N SER A 135 7.17 4.86 9.38
CA SER A 135 6.23 4.33 10.37
C SER A 135 5.92 2.84 10.21
N ALA A 136 6.20 2.24 9.05
CA ALA A 136 5.92 0.86 8.70
C ALA A 136 7.22 0.10 8.36
N PRO A 137 7.97 -0.39 9.37
CA PRO A 137 9.29 -0.99 9.17
C PRO A 137 9.26 -2.32 8.39
N GLY A 138 8.16 -3.06 8.41
CA GLY A 138 7.99 -4.28 7.61
C GLY A 138 7.88 -3.95 6.13
N LEU A 139 7.08 -2.93 5.78
CA LEU A 139 6.99 -2.42 4.40
C LEU A 139 8.36 -1.94 3.91
N SER A 140 9.06 -1.14 4.72
CA SER A 140 10.41 -0.68 4.39
C SER A 140 11.39 -1.84 4.15
N ALA A 141 11.36 -2.87 4.99
CA ALA A 141 12.22 -4.04 4.83
C ALA A 141 11.91 -4.83 3.54
N GLU A 142 10.63 -4.94 3.16
CA GLU A 142 10.22 -5.61 1.92
C GLU A 142 10.69 -4.85 0.67
N ILE A 143 10.57 -3.51 0.69
CA ILE A 143 11.05 -2.64 -0.39
C ILE A 143 12.58 -2.70 -0.49
N ASP A 144 13.30 -2.67 0.63
CA ASP A 144 14.76 -2.77 0.64
C ASP A 144 15.24 -4.12 0.10
N ALA A 145 14.55 -5.21 0.43
CA ALA A 145 14.83 -6.52 -0.14
C ALA A 145 14.59 -6.55 -1.66
N ALA A 146 13.50 -5.94 -2.14
CA ALA A 146 13.22 -5.83 -3.57
C ALA A 146 14.29 -5.00 -4.31
N ARG A 147 14.74 -3.87 -3.73
CA ARG A 147 15.84 -3.05 -4.27
C ARG A 147 17.15 -3.82 -4.33
N GLN A 148 17.47 -4.59 -3.30
CA GLN A 148 18.67 -5.43 -3.31
C GLN A 148 18.61 -6.47 -4.45
N GLN A 149 17.46 -7.12 -4.64
CA GLN A 149 17.28 -8.09 -5.74
C GLN A 149 17.43 -7.42 -7.11
N LEU A 150 16.85 -6.25 -7.32
CA LEU A 150 16.98 -5.47 -8.55
C LEU A 150 18.44 -5.05 -8.81
N GLY A 151 19.18 -4.65 -7.78
CA GLY A 151 20.61 -4.32 -7.88
C GLY A 151 21.46 -5.51 -8.31
N GLN A 152 21.24 -6.67 -7.69
CA GLN A 152 21.91 -7.92 -8.05
C GLN A 152 21.57 -8.38 -9.48
N GLN A 153 20.31 -8.21 -9.88
CA GLN A 153 19.89 -8.53 -11.23
C GLN A 153 20.55 -7.60 -12.27
N ALA A 154 20.65 -6.30 -11.99
CA ALA A 154 21.32 -5.35 -12.87
C ALA A 154 22.80 -5.69 -13.07
N ILE A 155 23.50 -6.14 -12.01
CA ILE A 155 24.87 -6.64 -12.11
C ILE A 155 24.94 -7.87 -13.01
N ALA A 156 24.10 -8.88 -12.75
CA ALA A 156 24.09 -10.11 -13.54
C ALA A 156 23.81 -9.85 -15.03
N ASP A 157 22.86 -8.96 -15.33
CA ASP A 157 22.51 -8.57 -16.69
C ASP A 157 23.67 -7.82 -17.37
N ALA A 158 24.32 -6.88 -16.67
CA ALA A 158 25.49 -6.16 -17.18
C ALA A 158 26.69 -7.10 -17.42
N GLU A 159 26.98 -8.01 -16.49
CA GLU A 159 28.03 -9.03 -16.63
C GLU A 159 27.78 -9.93 -17.85
N SER A 160 26.56 -10.45 -17.98
CA SER A 160 26.19 -11.36 -19.06
C SER A 160 26.25 -10.72 -20.45
N SER A 161 26.08 -9.40 -20.52
CA SER A 161 26.22 -8.61 -21.75
C SER A 161 27.70 -8.44 -22.18
N GLY A 162 28.65 -8.72 -21.29
CA GLY A 162 30.08 -8.49 -21.52
C GLY A 162 30.49 -7.02 -21.41
N ALA A 163 29.70 -6.20 -20.70
CA ALA A 163 29.96 -4.78 -20.54
C ALA A 163 31.32 -4.52 -19.88
N THR A 164 32.09 -3.59 -20.46
CA THR A 164 33.38 -3.14 -19.92
C THR A 164 33.29 -1.76 -19.25
N GLY A 165 32.11 -1.16 -19.25
CA GLY A 165 31.80 0.12 -18.60
C GLY A 165 30.46 0.04 -17.86
N PRO A 166 30.05 1.12 -17.19
CA PRO A 166 28.77 1.16 -16.49
C PRO A 166 27.60 0.90 -17.44
N VAL A 167 26.57 0.22 -16.94
CA VAL A 167 25.30 -0.01 -17.65
C VAL A 167 24.16 0.43 -16.76
N THR A 168 23.28 1.29 -17.28
CA THR A 168 22.11 1.77 -16.55
C THR A 168 20.83 1.14 -17.06
N PHE A 169 20.01 0.64 -16.15
CA PHE A 169 18.71 0.04 -16.42
C PHE A 169 17.61 0.94 -15.83
N PRO A 170 16.53 1.23 -16.58
CA PRO A 170 15.34 1.83 -15.99
C PRO A 170 14.66 0.78 -15.10
N VAL A 171 14.20 1.21 -13.92
CA VAL A 171 13.50 0.38 -12.93
C VAL A 171 12.01 0.71 -13.00
N ASN A 172 11.16 -0.31 -13.15
CA ASN A 172 9.72 -0.20 -12.98
C ASN A 172 9.12 -1.57 -12.64
N THR A 173 8.89 -1.81 -11.34
CA THR A 173 8.31 -3.07 -10.86
C THR A 173 6.80 -3.17 -11.16
N GLY A 174 6.21 -4.36 -11.01
CA GLY A 174 4.75 -4.46 -10.93
C GLY A 174 4.21 -3.87 -9.61
N TRP A 175 2.89 -3.80 -9.47
CA TRP A 175 2.26 -3.50 -8.19
C TRP A 175 2.31 -4.73 -7.27
N SER A 176 2.87 -4.57 -6.08
CA SER A 176 2.89 -5.59 -5.02
C SER A 176 1.95 -5.19 -3.89
N GLY A 177 1.14 -6.13 -3.40
CA GLY A 177 0.26 -5.89 -2.25
C GLY A 177 1.03 -5.98 -0.93
N TYR A 178 0.77 -5.06 0.00
CA TYR A 178 1.27 -5.10 1.36
C TYR A 178 0.16 -4.76 2.35
N TYR A 179 0.17 -5.38 3.53
CA TYR A 179 -0.79 -5.11 4.59
C TYR A 179 -0.07 -4.59 5.83
N ILE A 180 -0.28 -3.29 6.12
CA ILE A 180 0.26 -2.64 7.31
C ILE A 180 -0.65 -2.99 8.49
N SER A 181 -0.14 -3.81 9.42
CA SER A 181 -0.92 -4.20 10.61
C SER A 181 -0.98 -3.08 11.66
N ASP A 182 -1.93 -3.19 12.58
CA ASP A 182 -2.07 -2.28 13.72
C ASP A 182 -0.82 -2.21 14.60
N SER A 183 -0.17 -3.35 14.81
CA SER A 183 1.07 -3.50 15.57
C SER A 183 2.28 -2.92 14.85
N GLU A 184 2.26 -2.88 13.52
CA GLU A 184 3.33 -2.30 12.72
C GLU A 184 3.20 -0.78 12.70
N SER A 185 2.02 -0.28 12.31
CA SER A 185 1.73 1.14 12.33
C SER A 185 0.24 1.37 12.53
N GLU A 186 -0.19 1.66 13.75
CA GLU A 186 -1.60 1.94 14.01
C GLU A 186 -2.12 3.09 13.12
N LYS A 187 -1.28 4.11 12.87
CA LYS A 187 -1.57 5.26 12.00
C LYS A 187 -1.93 4.82 10.57
N TYR A 188 -1.06 4.06 9.91
CA TYR A 188 -1.24 3.67 8.51
C TYR A 188 -2.07 2.42 8.34
N PHE A 189 -2.15 1.58 9.37
CA PHE A 189 -3.21 0.62 9.53
C PHE A 189 -4.51 1.36 9.30
N TYR A 190 -4.91 2.36 10.09
CA TYR A 190 -6.23 3.01 9.94
C TYR A 190 -6.41 3.84 8.67
N ALA A 191 -5.31 4.33 8.07
CA ALA A 191 -5.36 5.15 6.87
C ALA A 191 -5.64 4.33 5.61
N THR A 192 -4.93 3.20 5.44
CA THR A 192 -4.97 2.36 4.23
C THR A 192 -5.13 0.89 4.60
N GLY A 193 -4.38 0.41 5.60
CA GLY A 193 -4.33 -0.99 5.95
C GLY A 193 -3.68 -1.81 4.84
N GLY A 194 -4.49 -2.35 3.93
CA GLY A 194 -4.00 -3.08 2.76
C GLY A 194 -3.83 -2.15 1.57
N MET A 195 -2.63 -2.08 1.02
CA MET A 195 -2.26 -1.18 -0.08
C MET A 195 -1.43 -1.91 -1.13
N GLN A 196 -1.20 -1.28 -2.28
CA GLN A 196 -0.23 -1.74 -3.26
C GLN A 196 0.91 -0.74 -3.40
N TYR A 197 2.12 -1.24 -3.64
CA TYR A 197 3.31 -0.43 -3.88
C TYR A 197 4.04 -0.83 -5.16
N ASN A 198 4.77 0.12 -5.72
CA ASN A 198 5.67 -0.05 -6.87
C ASN A 198 6.97 0.71 -6.60
N VAL A 199 8.09 0.17 -7.08
CA VAL A 199 9.38 0.86 -7.16
C VAL A 199 9.68 1.24 -8.61
N ASN A 200 9.97 2.51 -8.86
CA ASN A 200 10.44 3.02 -10.15
C ASN A 200 11.71 3.89 -9.99
N GLY A 201 12.48 4.06 -11.06
CA GLY A 201 13.75 4.78 -11.00
C GLY A 201 14.79 4.29 -11.99
N THR A 202 16.05 4.28 -11.57
CA THR A 202 17.16 3.69 -12.34
C THR A 202 18.12 2.92 -11.43
N VAL A 203 18.82 1.96 -12.01
CA VAL A 203 19.96 1.26 -11.40
C VAL A 203 21.12 1.21 -12.38
N THR A 204 22.30 1.57 -11.92
CA THR A 204 23.55 1.51 -12.69
C THR A 204 24.44 0.43 -12.10
N ALA A 205 24.80 -0.57 -12.91
CA ALA A 205 25.80 -1.56 -12.57
C ALA A 205 27.19 -1.09 -13.04
N TYR A 206 28.20 -1.25 -12.20
CA TYR A 206 29.57 -0.81 -12.43
C TYR A 206 30.52 -2.00 -12.48
N PRO A 207 31.29 -2.18 -13.58
CA PRO A 207 32.34 -3.18 -13.62
C PRO A 207 33.45 -2.85 -12.63
N PRO A 208 34.17 -3.87 -12.13
CA PRO A 208 35.30 -3.65 -11.25
C PRO A 208 36.41 -2.88 -11.97
N SER A 209 37.10 -2.01 -11.23
CA SER A 209 38.27 -1.27 -11.74
C SER A 209 39.48 -2.17 -12.04
N THR A 210 39.49 -3.41 -11.54
CA THR A 210 40.52 -4.42 -11.76
C THR A 210 39.90 -5.72 -12.28
N PRO A 211 40.56 -6.45 -13.20
CA PRO A 211 40.07 -7.75 -13.67
C PRO A 211 39.86 -8.73 -12.51
N GLY A 212 38.65 -9.28 -12.40
CA GLY A 212 38.26 -10.22 -11.35
C GLY A 212 37.88 -9.58 -10.01
N GLY A 213 37.72 -8.25 -9.95
CA GLY A 213 37.13 -7.56 -8.80
C GLY A 213 35.60 -7.74 -8.71
N GLU A 214 35.01 -7.21 -7.64
CA GLU A 214 33.58 -7.23 -7.38
C GLU A 214 32.85 -6.12 -8.16
N TRP A 215 31.73 -6.46 -8.80
CA TRP A 215 30.82 -5.48 -9.38
C TRP A 215 30.06 -4.74 -8.28
N THR A 216 29.58 -3.55 -8.58
CA THR A 216 28.72 -2.82 -7.66
C THR A 216 27.55 -2.21 -8.41
N TYR A 217 26.52 -1.79 -7.68
CA TYR A 217 25.44 -1.00 -8.23
C TYR A 217 25.18 0.28 -7.43
N GLU A 218 24.63 1.28 -8.12
CA GLU A 218 23.98 2.45 -7.53
C GLU A 218 22.58 2.56 -8.10
N MET A 219 21.58 2.73 -7.25
CA MET A 219 20.18 2.79 -7.61
C MET A 219 19.55 4.06 -7.07
N ASN A 220 18.83 4.79 -7.92
CA ASN A 220 18.07 5.99 -7.57
C ASN A 220 16.60 5.69 -7.84
N THR A 221 15.81 5.46 -6.79
CA THR A 221 14.42 4.99 -6.91
C THR A 221 13.46 5.72 -5.99
N GLU A 222 12.21 5.73 -6.37
CA GLU A 222 11.07 6.20 -5.59
C GLU A 222 10.11 5.03 -5.34
N VAL A 223 9.29 5.16 -4.31
CA VAL A 223 8.23 4.21 -3.96
C VAL A 223 6.89 4.87 -4.21
N ASN A 224 6.07 4.26 -5.04
CA ASN A 224 4.70 4.68 -5.32
C ASN A 224 3.74 3.80 -4.52
N THR A 225 2.68 4.39 -4.01
CA THR A 225 1.63 3.66 -3.28
C THR A 225 0.28 3.95 -3.91
N ARG A 226 -0.57 2.92 -3.99
CA ARG A 226 -1.94 3.01 -4.48
C ARG A 226 -2.86 2.19 -3.61
N ASP A 227 -4.01 2.76 -3.33
CA ASP A 227 -5.13 2.08 -2.67
C ASP A 227 -6.42 2.75 -3.12
N ARG A 228 -7.56 2.08 -2.94
CA ARG A 228 -8.87 2.70 -3.11
C ARG A 228 -9.53 2.85 -1.76
N TYR A 229 -9.92 4.07 -1.41
CA TYR A 229 -10.71 4.30 -0.22
C TYR A 229 -12.18 3.95 -0.52
N ASN A 230 -12.50 2.68 -0.27
CA ASN A 230 -13.81 2.07 -0.45
C ASN A 230 -14.29 1.41 0.85
N TRP A 231 -15.58 1.10 0.90
CA TRP A 231 -16.22 0.45 2.04
C TRP A 231 -16.97 -0.80 1.56
N ASP A 232 -16.36 -1.97 1.81
CA ASP A 232 -16.91 -3.27 1.38
C ASP A 232 -17.98 -3.76 2.36
N THR A 233 -19.11 -4.22 1.84
CA THR A 233 -20.19 -4.83 2.64
C THR A 233 -19.66 -5.96 3.54
N GLY A 234 -20.11 -6.01 4.80
CA GLY A 234 -19.87 -7.11 5.75
C GLY A 234 -18.76 -6.89 6.78
N LYS A 235 -18.16 -5.69 6.84
CA LYS A 235 -17.13 -5.32 7.82
C LYS A 235 -17.62 -4.16 8.70
N SER A 236 -16.91 -3.93 9.81
CA SER A 236 -17.18 -2.82 10.70
C SER A 236 -15.92 -2.40 11.42
N VAL A 237 -15.65 -1.11 11.54
CA VAL A 237 -14.53 -0.54 12.30
C VAL A 237 -15.01 0.01 13.64
N THR A 238 -14.37 -0.41 14.72
CA THR A 238 -14.58 0.21 16.03
C THR A 238 -13.51 1.25 16.30
N ILE A 239 -13.93 2.52 16.45
CA ILE A 239 -13.09 3.66 16.78
C ILE A 239 -13.55 4.18 18.14
N GLY A 240 -12.85 3.76 19.20
CA GLY A 240 -13.22 4.09 20.57
C GLY A 240 -14.61 3.51 20.93
N PRO A 241 -15.59 4.32 21.38
CA PRO A 241 -16.93 3.84 21.75
C PRO A 241 -17.89 3.68 20.56
N VAL A 242 -17.46 4.00 19.33
CA VAL A 242 -18.29 3.98 18.12
C VAL A 242 -17.88 2.83 17.23
N THR A 243 -18.86 2.05 16.77
CA THR A 243 -18.67 1.06 15.70
C THR A 243 -19.33 1.61 14.45
N VAL A 244 -18.55 1.75 13.37
CA VAL A 244 -19.03 2.05 12.02
C VAL A 244 -19.12 0.76 11.26
N HIS A 245 -20.27 0.49 10.68
CA HIS A 245 -20.47 -0.59 9.74
C HIS A 245 -20.18 -0.11 8.33
N ASP A 246 -19.49 -0.91 7.54
CA ASP A 246 -19.12 -0.55 6.17
C ASP A 246 -20.38 -0.28 5.32
N GLU A 247 -21.51 -0.93 5.61
CA GLU A 247 -22.80 -0.65 4.96
C GLU A 247 -23.28 0.79 5.18
N GLN A 248 -22.93 1.42 6.31
CA GLN A 248 -23.28 2.80 6.59
C GLN A 248 -22.52 3.76 5.67
N MET A 249 -21.23 3.50 5.44
CA MET A 249 -20.38 4.32 4.59
C MET A 249 -20.64 4.06 3.11
N GLN A 250 -20.89 2.81 2.73
CA GLN A 250 -21.41 2.44 1.41
C GLN A 250 -22.70 3.20 1.10
N GLY A 251 -23.60 3.32 2.08
CA GLY A 251 -24.83 4.09 1.95
C GLY A 251 -24.59 5.54 1.51
N LEU A 252 -23.58 6.20 2.09
CA LEU A 252 -23.19 7.57 1.74
C LEU A 252 -22.71 7.68 0.29
N HIS A 253 -21.96 6.68 -0.20
CA HIS A 253 -21.52 6.62 -1.59
C HIS A 253 -22.68 6.51 -2.57
N GLN A 254 -23.54 5.53 -2.33
CA GLN A 254 -24.68 5.24 -3.19
C GLN A 254 -25.73 6.35 -3.16
N SER A 255 -25.78 7.14 -2.08
CA SER A 255 -26.72 8.24 -1.93
C SER A 255 -26.20 9.60 -2.42
N GLY A 256 -24.98 9.65 -2.97
CA GLY A 256 -24.37 10.90 -3.41
C GLY A 256 -23.97 11.85 -2.28
N LEU A 257 -23.82 11.36 -1.04
CA LEU A 257 -23.40 12.18 0.11
C LEU A 257 -21.90 12.12 0.40
N ALA A 258 -21.22 11.10 -0.11
CA ALA A 258 -19.78 10.92 -0.01
C ALA A 258 -19.30 10.17 -1.26
N GLN A 259 -18.02 10.24 -1.61
CA GLN A 259 -17.54 9.60 -2.83
C GLN A 259 -16.23 8.86 -2.60
N GLU A 260 -16.21 7.57 -2.96
CA GLU A 260 -14.99 6.76 -2.97
C GLU A 260 -13.96 7.32 -3.96
N TYR A 261 -12.69 7.25 -3.59
CA TYR A 261 -11.58 7.86 -4.33
C TYR A 261 -10.32 7.02 -4.20
N ASN A 262 -9.29 7.32 -5.00
CA ASN A 262 -8.01 6.65 -4.88
C ASN A 262 -7.07 7.39 -3.92
N ILE A 263 -6.37 6.64 -3.09
CA ILE A 263 -5.24 7.13 -2.33
C ILE A 263 -4.00 6.92 -3.20
N VAL A 264 -3.30 8.00 -3.51
CA VAL A 264 -2.10 7.99 -4.35
C VAL A 264 -0.92 8.54 -3.56
N GLY A 265 0.23 7.85 -3.61
CA GLY A 265 1.44 8.32 -2.94
C GLY A 265 2.68 8.11 -3.80
N GLN A 266 3.69 8.93 -3.52
CA GLN A 266 5.04 8.84 -4.07
C GLN A 266 6.02 9.32 -3.01
N SER A 267 7.07 8.54 -2.75
CA SER A 267 8.13 8.89 -1.81
C SER A 267 9.09 9.91 -2.40
N SER A 268 9.92 10.51 -1.56
CA SER A 268 11.16 11.11 -2.00
C SER A 268 12.07 10.07 -2.68
N GLN A 269 12.92 10.54 -3.59
CA GLN A 269 13.92 9.69 -4.22
C GLN A 269 14.97 9.23 -3.20
N GLN A 270 15.30 7.95 -3.25
CA GLN A 270 16.30 7.31 -2.41
C GLN A 270 17.43 6.73 -3.27
N THR A 271 18.66 7.03 -2.86
CA THR A 271 19.88 6.43 -3.42
C THR A 271 20.30 5.24 -2.56
N THR A 272 20.47 4.07 -3.17
CA THR A 272 21.01 2.87 -2.53
C THR A 272 22.18 2.33 -3.32
N THR A 273 23.14 1.72 -2.64
CA THR A 273 24.31 1.09 -3.25
C THR A 273 24.52 -0.31 -2.69
N GLY A 274 25.13 -1.18 -3.46
CA GLY A 274 25.46 -2.53 -3.03
C GLY A 274 26.55 -3.17 -3.88
N PRO A 275 27.10 -4.30 -3.41
CA PRO A 275 27.85 -5.23 -4.26
C PRO A 275 26.91 -5.93 -5.25
#